data_AF-A0A1F3ABL0-F1
#
_entry.id   AF-A0A1F3ABL0-F1
#
_cell.length_a   1.000
_cell.length_b   1.000
_cell.length_c   1.000
_cell.angle_alpha   90.00
_cell.angle_beta   90.00
_cell.angle_gamma   90.00
#
_symmetry.space_group_name_H-M   'P 1'
#
loop_
_entity.id
_entity.type
_entity.pdbx_description
1 polymer ?
#
loop_
_entity_poly.entity_id
_entity_poly.type
_entity_poly.pdbx_seq_one_letter_code
_entity_poly.pdbx_strand_id
1 'polypeptide(L)'
;MRESAAFEAAYLGFEKINPDLKSVITDWQTMNVRGERRTNAHTDDDYDNKVIDRLVGVHERVTPVLKALAKDLPRLSRYADKLEAALDKAEGGGKEWVSDIHRDSYHTVWFELHEELLRIMGREREE
;
A
#
# COMPACT_ATOMS: atom_id res chain seq x y z
N MET A 1 5.23 -12.83 -23.27
CA MET A 1 4.93 -13.60 -22.05
C MET A 1 3.48 -13.26 -21.76
N ARG A 2 2.52 -14.12 -22.11
CA ARG A 2 1.11 -13.85 -21.77
C ARG A 2 0.95 -14.28 -20.32
N GLU A 3 0.66 -13.35 -19.42
CA GLU A 3 0.37 -13.69 -18.03
C GLU A 3 -0.76 -14.71 -17.96
N SER A 4 -0.70 -15.61 -16.97
CA SER A 4 -1.75 -16.62 -16.80
C SER A 4 -3.06 -15.92 -16.38
N ALA A 5 -4.20 -16.56 -16.66
CA ALA A 5 -5.49 -16.07 -16.15
C ALA A 5 -5.51 -15.92 -14.62
N ALA A 6 -4.70 -16.71 -13.90
CA ALA A 6 -4.56 -16.59 -12.45
C ALA A 6 -3.78 -15.32 -12.04
N PHE A 7 -2.72 -14.97 -12.78
CA PHE A 7 -1.99 -13.72 -12.55
C PHE A 7 -2.86 -12.51 -12.84
N GLU A 8 -3.59 -12.50 -13.95
CA GLU A 8 -4.52 -11.41 -14.28
C GLU A 8 -5.60 -11.25 -13.20
N ALA A 9 -6.18 -12.35 -12.73
CA ALA A 9 -7.16 -12.30 -11.64
C ALA A 9 -6.56 -11.74 -10.33
N ALA A 10 -5.32 -12.10 -10.00
CA ALA A 10 -4.63 -11.56 -8.84
C ALA A 10 -4.31 -10.06 -9.00
N TYR A 11 -3.85 -9.65 -10.18
CA TYR A 11 -3.64 -8.24 -10.52
C TYR A 11 -4.93 -7.42 -10.38
N LEU A 12 -6.06 -7.90 -10.93
CA LEU A 12 -7.35 -7.25 -10.74
C LEU A 12 -7.81 -7.25 -9.27
N GLY A 13 -7.41 -8.24 -8.49
CA GLY A 13 -7.58 -8.26 -7.03
C GLY A 13 -6.81 -7.15 -6.33
N PHE A 14 -5.57 -6.90 -6.75
CA PHE A 14 -4.75 -5.79 -6.27
C PHE A 14 -5.38 -4.43 -6.61
N GLU A 15 -5.81 -4.24 -7.86
CA GLU A 15 -6.46 -2.99 -8.31
C GLU A 15 -7.73 -2.66 -7.50
N LYS A 16 -8.47 -3.66 -7.04
CA LYS A 16 -9.64 -3.44 -6.18
C LYS A 16 -9.29 -2.93 -4.78
N ILE A 17 -8.08 -3.21 -4.29
CA ILE A 17 -7.61 -2.79 -2.97
C ILE A 17 -6.94 -1.41 -3.05
N ASN A 18 -6.34 -1.08 -4.20
CA ASN A 18 -5.58 0.14 -4.42
C ASN A 18 -6.32 1.44 -4.03
N PRO A 19 -7.62 1.64 -4.34
CA PRO A 19 -8.37 2.82 -3.88
C PRO A 19 -8.42 2.96 -2.36
N ASP A 20 -8.52 1.86 -1.62
CA ASP A 20 -8.57 1.89 -0.16
C ASP A 20 -7.22 2.34 0.40
N LEU A 21 -6.10 1.87 -0.17
CA LEU A 21 -4.80 2.40 0.23
C LEU A 21 -4.69 3.89 -0.10
N LYS A 22 -5.07 4.33 -1.32
CA LYS A 22 -5.06 5.75 -1.69
C LYS A 22 -5.81 6.59 -0.64
N SER A 23 -6.96 6.10 -0.15
CA SER A 23 -7.71 6.75 0.93
C SER A 23 -6.94 6.76 2.26
N VAL A 24 -6.37 5.62 2.68
CA VAL A 24 -5.57 5.53 3.92
C VAL A 24 -4.39 6.50 3.90
N ILE A 25 -3.65 6.56 2.79
CA ILE A 25 -2.51 7.49 2.65
C ILE A 25 -2.98 8.95 2.60
N THR A 26 -4.12 9.24 1.99
CA THR A 26 -4.71 10.59 2.00
C THR A 26 -5.06 11.03 3.42
N ASP A 27 -5.69 10.15 4.21
CA ASP A 27 -6.04 10.42 5.61
C ASP A 27 -4.80 10.46 6.51
N TRP A 28 -3.75 9.70 6.19
CA TRP A 28 -2.46 9.81 6.87
C TRP A 28 -1.83 11.19 6.66
N GLN A 29 -1.84 11.69 5.42
CA GLN A 29 -1.22 12.97 5.05
C GLN A 29 -2.08 14.18 5.42
N THR A 30 -3.41 14.01 5.54
CA THR A 30 -4.34 15.11 5.72
C THR A 30 -5.42 14.80 6.75
N MET A 31 -5.82 15.80 7.52
CA MET A 31 -6.88 15.69 8.51
C MET A 31 -7.92 16.80 8.32
N ASN A 32 -9.18 16.52 8.70
CA ASN A 32 -10.24 17.52 8.72
C ASN A 32 -10.29 18.21 10.09
N VAL A 33 -9.91 19.48 10.15
CA VAL A 33 -9.98 20.29 11.36
C VAL A 33 -11.03 21.38 11.14
N ARG A 34 -12.11 21.34 11.93
CA ARG A 34 -13.22 22.32 11.86
C ARG A 34 -13.82 22.47 10.45
N GLY A 35 -13.90 21.37 9.70
CA GLY A 35 -14.46 21.35 8.34
C GLY A 35 -13.47 21.72 7.23
N GLU A 36 -12.20 21.98 7.55
CA GLU A 36 -11.16 22.26 6.57
C GLU A 36 -10.14 21.12 6.51
N ARG A 37 -9.76 20.71 5.30
CA ARG A 37 -8.67 19.76 5.09
C ARG A 37 -7.33 20.47 5.27
N ARG A 38 -6.51 19.95 6.18
CA ARG A 38 -5.17 20.45 6.52
C ARG A 38 -4.18 19.30 6.47
N THR A 39 -2.89 19.58 6.29
CA THR A 39 -1.84 18.58 6.48
C THR A 39 -1.90 18.03 7.91
N ASN A 40 -1.82 16.71 8.05
CA ASN A 40 -1.73 16.08 9.35
C ASN A 40 -0.37 16.39 9.97
N ALA A 41 -0.36 17.06 11.13
CA ALA A 41 0.85 17.36 11.87
C ALA A 41 1.33 16.19 12.75
N HIS A 42 0.59 15.08 12.78
CA HIS A 42 0.88 13.88 13.56
C HIS A 42 1.05 14.14 15.07
N THR A 43 0.23 15.06 15.60
CA THR A 43 0.16 15.40 17.03
C THR A 43 -1.02 14.74 17.75
N ASP A 44 -1.88 14.02 17.02
CA ASP A 44 -3.02 13.27 17.54
C ASP A 44 -2.74 11.78 17.31
N ASP A 45 -2.19 11.13 18.32
CA ASP A 45 -1.79 9.72 18.22
C ASP A 45 -3.02 8.79 18.08
N ASP A 46 -4.18 9.16 18.61
CA ASP A 46 -5.41 8.36 18.45
C ASP A 46 -5.90 8.39 16.99
N TYR A 47 -5.76 9.53 16.32
CA TYR A 47 -6.05 9.62 14.89
C TYR A 47 -5.05 8.82 14.06
N ASP A 48 -3.75 9.00 14.31
CA ASP A 48 -2.69 8.30 13.60
C ASP A 48 -2.84 6.76 13.74
N ASN A 49 -3.10 6.28 14.96
CA ASN A 49 -3.31 4.85 15.23
C ASN A 49 -4.52 4.30 14.47
N LYS A 50 -5.64 5.03 14.39
CA LYS A 50 -6.81 4.59 13.59
C LYS A 50 -6.51 4.49 12.10
N VAL A 51 -5.63 5.35 11.58
CA VAL A 51 -5.20 5.28 10.18
C VAL A 51 -4.27 4.08 9.98
N ILE A 52 -3.38 3.79 10.93
CA ILE A 52 -2.52 2.60 10.93
C ILE A 52 -3.37 1.32 11.01
N ASP A 53 -4.39 1.24 11.87
CA ASP A 53 -5.31 0.10 11.94
C ASP A 53 -5.99 -0.19 10.58
N ARG A 54 -6.36 0.87 9.85
CA ARG A 54 -6.90 0.73 8.49
C ARG A 54 -5.83 0.26 7.50
N LEU A 55 -4.59 0.67 7.67
CA LEU A 55 -3.46 0.20 6.87
C LEU A 55 -3.22 -1.30 7.08
N VAL A 56 -3.32 -1.78 8.33
CA VAL A 56 -3.29 -3.22 8.65
C VAL A 56 -4.39 -3.97 7.87
N GLY A 57 -5.63 -3.47 7.90
CA GLY A 57 -6.72 -4.09 7.14
C GLY A 57 -6.54 -4.08 5.61
N VAL A 58 -5.79 -3.11 5.06
CA VAL A 58 -5.36 -3.13 3.65
C VAL A 58 -4.29 -4.21 3.45
N HIS A 59 -3.33 -4.31 4.36
CA HIS A 59 -2.23 -5.27 4.31
C HIS A 59 -2.70 -6.72 4.37
N GLU A 60 -3.63 -7.04 5.27
CA GLU A 60 -4.23 -8.37 5.38
C GLU A 60 -4.89 -8.81 4.07
N ARG A 61 -5.55 -7.88 3.36
CA ARG A 61 -6.21 -8.15 2.07
C ARG A 61 -5.22 -8.28 0.93
N VAL A 62 -4.13 -7.50 0.90
CA VAL A 62 -3.15 -7.55 -0.19
C VAL A 62 -2.23 -8.77 -0.09
N THR A 63 -1.94 -9.26 1.12
CA THR A 63 -1.04 -10.39 1.36
C THR A 63 -1.37 -11.66 0.55
N PRO A 64 -2.62 -12.18 0.54
CA PRO A 64 -2.96 -13.33 -0.29
C PRO A 64 -2.87 -13.04 -1.79
N VAL A 65 -3.10 -11.80 -2.22
CA VAL A 65 -2.95 -11.37 -3.62
C VAL A 65 -1.48 -11.41 -4.04
N LEU A 66 -0.57 -10.87 -3.22
CA LEU A 66 0.87 -10.92 -3.47
C LEU A 66 1.39 -12.35 -3.54
N LYS A 67 0.91 -13.23 -2.65
CA LYS A 67 1.23 -14.68 -2.70
C LYS A 67 0.76 -15.31 -4.02
N ALA A 68 -0.38 -14.92 -4.56
CA ALA A 68 -0.87 -15.43 -5.84
C ALA A 68 -0.03 -14.92 -7.02
N LEU A 69 0.29 -13.62 -7.05
CA LEU A 69 1.17 -13.02 -8.06
C LEU A 69 2.56 -13.67 -8.07
N ALA A 70 3.13 -13.93 -6.88
CA ALA A 70 4.44 -14.53 -6.72
C ALA A 70 4.54 -16.00 -7.18
N LYS A 71 3.42 -16.71 -7.36
CA LYS A 71 3.43 -18.08 -7.92
C LYS A 71 3.94 -18.10 -9.37
N ASP A 72 3.50 -17.12 -10.16
CA ASP A 72 3.89 -17.02 -11.57
C ASP A 72 5.16 -16.18 -11.73
N LEU A 73 5.34 -15.16 -10.87
CA LEU A 73 6.52 -14.29 -10.91
C LEU A 73 7.19 -14.18 -9.53
N PRO A 74 8.06 -15.14 -9.15
CA PRO A 74 8.62 -15.26 -7.80
C PRO A 74 9.31 -14.01 -7.24
N ARG A 75 9.89 -13.16 -8.11
CA ARG A 75 10.55 -11.92 -7.69
C ARG A 75 9.60 -10.92 -7.02
N LEU A 76 8.28 -11.03 -7.23
CA LEU A 76 7.29 -10.17 -6.59
C LEU A 76 7.14 -10.44 -5.09
N SER A 77 7.62 -11.59 -4.59
CA SER A 77 7.62 -11.91 -3.14
C SER A 77 8.32 -10.85 -2.30
N ARG A 78 9.36 -10.19 -2.85
CA ARG A 78 10.08 -9.09 -2.17
C ARG A 78 9.18 -7.96 -1.71
N TYR A 79 8.07 -7.69 -2.41
CA TYR A 79 7.15 -6.63 -2.04
C TYR A 79 6.32 -7.00 -0.82
N ALA A 80 5.97 -8.28 -0.66
CA ALA A 80 5.31 -8.74 0.56
C ALA A 80 6.24 -8.52 1.77
N ASP A 81 7.50 -8.96 1.67
CA ASP A 81 8.49 -8.80 2.74
C ASP A 81 8.74 -7.32 3.10
N LYS A 82 8.85 -6.45 2.08
CA LYS A 82 9.04 -5.01 2.29
C LYS A 82 7.81 -4.33 2.92
N LEU A 83 6.61 -4.68 2.46
CA LEU A 83 5.36 -4.11 3.00
C LEU A 83 5.14 -4.53 4.45
N GLU A 84 5.38 -5.80 4.78
CA GLU A 84 5.34 -6.32 6.15
C GLU A 84 6.33 -5.55 7.03
N ALA A 85 7.60 -5.47 6.61
CA ALA A 85 8.62 -4.78 7.40
C ALA A 85 8.37 -3.27 7.57
N ALA A 86 7.68 -2.63 6.62
CA ALA A 86 7.26 -1.24 6.76
C ALA A 86 6.06 -1.10 7.71
N LEU A 87 5.10 -2.03 7.65
CA LEU A 87 3.95 -2.06 8.53
C LEU A 87 4.37 -2.30 9.99
N ASP A 88 5.20 -3.31 10.25
CA ASP A 88 5.73 -3.62 11.59
C ASP A 88 6.35 -2.39 12.27
N LYS A 89 7.09 -1.58 11.49
CA LYS A 89 7.73 -0.37 11.99
C LYS A 89 6.75 0.77 12.19
N ALA A 90 5.74 0.89 11.34
CA ALA A 90 4.66 1.85 11.51
C ALA A 90 3.85 1.55 12.78
N GLU A 91 3.46 0.28 12.99
CA GLU A 91 2.80 -0.19 14.23
C GLU A 91 3.70 -0.01 15.46
N GLY A 92 5.02 -0.11 15.29
CA GLY A 92 6.02 0.22 16.31
C GLY A 92 6.19 1.72 16.61
N GLY A 93 5.35 2.60 16.05
CA GLY A 93 5.36 4.05 16.25
C GLY A 93 6.24 4.84 15.27
N GLY A 94 6.86 4.16 14.30
CA GLY A 94 7.66 4.78 13.25
C GLY A 94 6.80 5.43 12.17
N LYS A 95 6.27 6.64 12.45
CA LYS A 95 5.38 7.40 11.56
C LYS A 95 5.93 7.57 10.14
N GLU A 96 7.25 7.70 9.99
CA GLU A 96 7.92 7.82 8.70
C GLU A 96 7.80 6.56 7.83
N TRP A 97 7.55 5.39 8.42
CA TRP A 97 7.38 4.14 7.67
C TRP A 97 6.02 4.02 6.98
N VAL A 98 5.09 4.95 7.21
CA VAL A 98 3.81 4.95 6.48
C VAL A 98 3.97 5.55 5.08
N SER A 99 4.62 6.71 4.95
CA SER A 99 4.61 7.47 3.68
C SER A 99 5.85 8.27 3.30
N ASP A 100 6.96 8.18 4.06
CA ASP A 100 8.21 8.88 3.70
C ASP A 100 8.77 8.35 2.37
N ILE A 101 8.98 9.26 1.42
CA ILE A 101 9.45 8.96 0.05
C ILE A 101 10.94 8.60 -0.01
N HIS A 102 11.71 8.91 1.04
CA HIS A 102 13.16 8.69 1.06
C HIS A 102 13.56 7.30 1.59
N ARG A 103 12.58 6.46 1.91
CA ARG A 103 12.77 5.09 2.40
C ARG A 103 11.74 4.16 1.79
N ASP A 104 11.93 2.87 2.06
CA ASP A 104 10.95 1.81 1.81
C ASP A 104 9.78 1.92 2.81
N SER A 105 9.10 3.06 2.84
CA SER A 105 7.84 3.22 3.57
C SER A 105 6.74 2.42 2.86
N TYR A 106 5.66 2.13 3.57
CA TYR A 106 4.57 1.32 3.04
C TYR A 106 4.03 1.90 1.73
N HIS A 107 3.81 3.22 1.68
CA HIS A 107 3.38 3.91 0.47
C HIS A 107 4.41 3.83 -0.68
N THR A 108 5.69 4.04 -0.41
CA THR A 108 6.74 3.95 -1.43
C THR A 108 6.81 2.54 -2.02
N VAL A 109 6.82 1.52 -1.17
CA VAL A 109 6.87 0.11 -1.60
C VAL A 109 5.61 -0.26 -2.39
N TRP A 110 4.43 0.21 -1.97
CA TRP A 110 3.20 -0.01 -2.72
C TRP A 110 3.22 0.66 -4.09
N PHE A 111 3.71 1.90 -4.16
CA PHE A 111 3.87 2.61 -5.43
C PHE A 111 4.78 1.83 -6.38
N GLU A 112 5.93 1.35 -5.90
CA GLU A 112 6.87 0.55 -6.70
C GLU A 112 6.25 -0.76 -7.20
N LEU A 113 5.51 -1.45 -6.33
CA LEU A 113 4.76 -2.66 -6.66
C LEU A 113 3.74 -2.37 -7.77
N HIS A 114 2.94 -1.33 -7.61
CA HIS A 114 1.91 -0.97 -8.59
C HIS A 114 2.53 -0.62 -9.95
N GLU A 115 3.63 0.14 -9.98
CA GLU A 115 4.38 0.42 -11.21
C GLU A 115 4.89 -0.85 -11.89
N GLU A 116 5.45 -1.79 -11.13
CA GLU A 116 5.93 -3.04 -11.72
C GLU A 116 4.76 -3.87 -12.29
N LEU A 117 3.63 -3.94 -11.57
CA LEU A 117 2.43 -4.66 -12.03
C LEU A 117 1.87 -4.05 -13.32
N LEU A 118 1.75 -2.72 -13.40
CA LEU A 118 1.29 -2.04 -14.61
C LEU A 118 2.20 -2.33 -15.81
N ARG A 119 3.52 -2.27 -15.62
CA ARG A 119 4.50 -2.59 -16.67
C ARG A 119 4.41 -4.03 -17.14
N ILE A 120 4.19 -4.97 -16.23
CA ILE A 120 3.96 -6.38 -16.55
C ILE A 120 2.70 -6.50 -17.42
N MET A 121 1.58 -5.94 -16.94
CA MET A 121 0.28 -6.01 -17.62
C MET A 121 0.19 -5.17 -18.92
N GLY A 122 1.23 -4.42 -19.27
CA GLY A 122 1.22 -3.49 -20.40
C GLY A 122 0.19 -2.37 -20.27
N ARG A 123 -0.05 -1.92 -19.04
CA ARG A 123 -1.03 -0.88 -18.68
C ARG A 123 -0.33 0.38 -18.17
N GLU A 124 -1.07 1.47 -18.13
CA GLU A 124 -0.67 2.72 -17.50
C GLU A 124 -1.51 2.95 -16.25
N ARG A 125 -0.97 3.73 -15.31
CA ARG A 125 -1.67 4.06 -14.09
C ARG A 125 -2.83 5.00 -14.38
N GLU A 126 -4.00 4.69 -13.84
CA GLU A 126 -5.11 5.65 -13.80
C GLU A 126 -4.89 6.65 -12.64
N GLU A 127 -4.89 7.94 -12.96
CA GLU A 127 -4.77 9.04 -12.00
C GLU A 127 -6.03 9.19 -11.13
#